data_AF-A0A553ZSX0-F1
#
_entry.id   AF-A0A553ZSX0-F1
#
_cell.length_a   1.000
_cell.length_b   1.000
_cell.length_c   1.000
_cell.angle_alpha   90.00
_cell.angle_beta   90.00
_cell.angle_gamma   90.00
#
_symmetry.space_group_name_H-M   'P 1'
#
loop_
_entity.id
_entity.type
_entity.pdbx_description
1 polymer ?
#
loop_
_entity_poly.entity_id
_entity_poly.type
_entity_poly.pdbx_seq_one_letter_code
_entity_poly.pdbx_strand_id
1 'polypeptide(L)' 'VGYVFSNKLDLGVRLQHYSNGGIKHPNGGVNLALVRAAYHF' A
#
# COMPACT_ATOMS: atom_id res chain seq x y z
N VAL A 1 1.72 7.05 -2.59
CA VAL A 1 2.11 8.47 -2.43
C VAL A 1 2.05 8.82 -0.95
N GLY A 2 2.90 9.71 -0.46
CA GLY A 2 2.93 10.08 0.95
C GLY A 2 3.71 11.36 1.19
N TYR A 3 3.63 11.87 2.41
CA TYR A 3 4.26 13.10 2.84
C TYR A 3 4.85 12.95 4.25
N VAL A 4 6.09 13.39 4.40
CA VAL A 4 6.78 13.47 5.69
C VAL A 4 6.80 14.92 6.13
N PHE A 5 6.19 15.18 7.27
CA PHE A 5 6.11 16.49 7.89
C PHE A 5 7.39 16.79 8.68
N SER A 6 7.70 18.08 8.86
CA SER A 6 8.88 18.54 9.60
C SER A 6 8.89 18.08 11.08
N ASN A 7 7.73 17.74 11.63
CA ASN A 7 7.58 17.18 12.97
C ASN A 7 7.80 15.65 13.03
N LYS A 8 8.44 15.05 12.01
CA LYS A 8 8.72 13.61 11.90
C LYS A 8 7.49 12.70 11.72
N LEU A 9 6.31 13.26 11.53
CA LEU A 9 5.12 12.51 11.16
C LEU A 9 5.17 12.12 9.68
N ASP A 10 4.82 10.89 9.35
CA ASP A 10 4.79 10.34 8.00
C ASP A 10 3.39 9.78 7.72
N LEU A 11 2.69 10.38 6.75
CA LEU A 11 1.38 9.94 6.29
C LEU A 11 1.45 9.50 4.83
N GLY A 12 0.83 8.36 4.51
CA GLY A 12 0.85 7.84 3.15
C GLY A 12 -0.34 6.97 2.79
N VAL A 13 -0.59 6.87 1.49
CA VAL A 13 -1.57 5.96 0.90
C VAL A 13 -0.94 5.14 -0.22
N ARG A 14 -1.34 3.87 -0.32
CA ARG A 14 -0.87 2.94 -1.36
C ARG A 14 -2.02 2.07 -1.86
N LEU A 15 -2.15 1.99 -3.18
CA LEU A 15 -3.04 1.05 -3.84
C LEU A 15 -2.22 -0.11 -4.41
N GLN A 16 -2.53 -1.27 -3.86
CA GLN A 16 -2.04 -2.62 -4.10
C GLN A 16 -2.88 -3.44 -5.08
N HIS A 17 -2.36 -3.95 -6.20
CA HIS A 17 -2.99 -5.10 -6.87
C HIS A 17 -2.02 -6.27 -6.92
N TYR A 18 -2.48 -7.44 -6.48
CA TYR A 18 -1.74 -8.70 -6.61
C TYR A 18 -2.55 -9.68 -7.42
N SER A 19 -1.91 -10.36 -8.37
CA SER A 19 -2.48 -11.48 -9.10
C SER A 19 -1.36 -12.42 -9.55
N ASN A 20 -1.71 -13.63 -9.98
CA ASN A 20 -0.71 -14.60 -10.46
C ASN A 20 -0.39 -14.44 -11.96
N GLY A 21 -0.82 -13.34 -12.59
CA GLY A 21 -0.60 -13.10 -14.03
C GLY A 21 -1.27 -14.11 -14.97
N GLY A 22 -2.20 -14.93 -14.47
CA GLY A 22 -2.88 -15.97 -15.26
C GLY A 22 -2.18 -17.34 -15.25
N ILE A 23 -1.14 -17.55 -14.45
CA ILE A 23 -0.38 -18.81 -14.39
C ILE A 23 -1.23 -19.98 -13.88
N LYS A 24 -2.20 -19.73 -12.98
CA LYS A 24 -3.09 -20.77 -12.43
C LYS A 24 -4.52 -20.26 -12.31
N HIS A 25 -5.49 -21.08 -12.73
CA HIS A 25 -6.92 -20.75 -12.68
C HIS A 25 -7.61 -21.40 -11.46
N PRO A 26 -8.57 -20.70 -10.81
CA PRO A 26 -8.97 -19.30 -11.03
C PRO A 26 -7.95 -18.30 -10.45
N ASN A 27 -7.81 -17.15 -11.11
CA ASN A 27 -6.97 -16.03 -10.65
C ASN A 27 -7.86 -14.88 -10.14
N GLY A 28 -8.35 -15.01 -8.91
CA GLY A 28 -9.23 -13.99 -8.32
C GLY A 28 -8.54 -12.63 -8.11
N GLY A 29 -7.20 -12.61 -8.01
CA GLY A 29 -6.44 -11.42 -7.62
C GLY A 29 -6.85 -10.88 -6.24
N VAL A 30 -6.14 -9.88 -5.74
CA VAL A 30 -6.55 -9.13 -4.55
C VAL A 30 -6.13 -7.67 -4.68
N ASN A 31 -7.03 -6.78 -4.27
CA ASN A 31 -6.79 -5.35 -4.22
C ASN A 31 -6.63 -4.93 -2.76
N LEU A 32 -5.59 -4.16 -2.47
CA LEU A 32 -5.32 -3.63 -1.14
C LEU A 32 -5.27 -2.11 -1.21
N ALA A 33 -6.01 -1.45 -0.33
CA ALA A 33 -5.85 -0.03 -0.07
C ALA A 33 -5.22 0.13 1.31
N LEU A 34 -3.99 0.64 1.36
CA LEU A 34 -3.25 0.82 2.60
C LEU A 34 -3.17 2.31 2.94
N VAL A 35 -3.49 2.63 4.18
CA VAL A 35 -3.24 3.93 4.81
C VAL A 35 -2.13 3.75 5.84
N ARG A 36 -1.13 4.62 5.80
CA ARG A 36 0.02 4.63 6.70
C ARG A 36 0.01 5.91 7.52
N ALA A 37 0.18 5.75 8.83
CA ALA A 37 0.55 6.79 9.76
C ALA A 37 1.72 6.28 10.61
N ALA A 38 2.85 6.97 10.57
CA ALA A 38 4.06 6.61 11.30
C ALA A 38 4.72 7.86 11.90
N TYR A 39 5.44 7.68 13.00
CA TYR A 39 6.21 8.74 13.65
C TYR A 39 7.62 8.24 13.90
N HIS A 40 8.63 8.99 13.44
CA HIS A 40 10.03 8.70 13.73
C HIS A 40 10.44 9.36 15.06
N PHE A 41 10.99 8.57 15.99
CA PHE A 41 11.53 9.04 17.25
C PHE A 41 13.01 9.42 17.10
#